data_AF-A0A6C0LT47-F1
#
_entry.id   AF-A0A6C0LT47-F1
#
_cell.length_a   1.000
_cell.length_b   1.000
_cell.length_c   1.000
_cell.angle_alpha   90.00
_cell.angle_beta   90.00
_cell.angle_gamma   90.00
#
_symmetry.space_group_name_H-M   'P 1'
#
loop_
_entity.id
_entity.type
_entity.pdbx_description
1 polymer ?
#
loop_
_entity_poly.entity_id
_entity_poly.type
_entity_poly.pdbx_seq_one_letter_code
_entity_poly.pdbx_strand_id
1 'polypeptide(L)'
;MNNVNVLFYSNHCEPSRLLLSMMNNENITRFFFLICTDNNKNIPPQITITPTIVIRGVSSPYIAGDAFVWLSKIKQWKVHRNLQKMSTMQQKYITDMNSNLVGDNIYHGFSKEEMNGMSDMFAYLSTDEAIQHSYFDYSKIGQENIITPPNEDEKFLRINENKHKQLKNILESERYKQDEAFKQTIENFKKVVNNNPDIYLK
;
A
#
# COMPACT_ATOMS: atom_id res chain seq x y z
N MET A 1 -6.73 -19.14 31.96
CA MET A 1 -5.71 -18.08 32.08
C MET A 1 -5.77 -17.25 30.81
N ASN A 2 -5.99 -15.94 30.94
CA ASN A 2 -6.49 -15.09 29.86
C ASN A 2 -5.53 -14.96 28.66
N ASN A 3 -6.06 -15.16 27.44
CA ASN A 3 -5.37 -15.16 26.15
C ASN A 3 -5.13 -13.74 25.60
N VAL A 4 -4.64 -12.81 26.40
CA VAL A 4 -4.63 -11.39 26.04
C VAL A 4 -3.20 -10.84 26.03
N ASN A 5 -2.86 -10.03 25.03
CA ASN A 5 -1.60 -9.29 25.04
C ASN A 5 -1.74 -8.08 25.95
N VAL A 6 -0.74 -7.78 26.75
CA VAL A 6 -0.81 -6.72 27.77
C VAL A 6 0.35 -5.75 27.57
N LEU A 7 0.06 -4.45 27.64
CA LEU A 7 1.06 -3.39 27.65
C LEU A 7 0.98 -2.67 29.00
N PHE A 8 2.08 -2.73 29.76
CA PHE A 8 2.27 -1.97 30.98
C PHE A 8 2.98 -0.65 30.64
N TYR A 9 2.38 0.46 31.04
CA TYR A 9 2.90 1.79 30.76
C TYR A 9 2.73 2.73 31.96
N SER A 10 3.54 3.78 32.01
CA SER A 10 3.46 4.85 33.01
C SER A 10 3.29 6.19 32.31
N ASN A 11 2.47 7.09 32.86
CA ASN A 11 2.32 8.46 32.37
C ASN A 11 3.49 9.36 32.79
N HIS A 12 4.19 8.99 33.86
CA HIS A 12 5.37 9.71 34.36
C HIS A 12 6.66 9.33 33.62
N CYS A 13 6.63 8.22 32.87
CA CYS A 13 7.77 7.73 32.09
C CYS A 13 7.70 8.23 30.64
N GLU A 14 8.68 9.03 30.22
CA GLU A 14 8.79 9.54 28.85
C GLU A 14 8.88 8.42 27.79
N PRO A 15 9.74 7.39 27.94
CA PRO A 15 9.76 6.24 27.03
C PRO A 15 8.41 5.53 26.89
N SER A 16 7.64 5.43 27.97
CA SER A 16 6.31 4.81 27.94
C SER A 16 5.32 5.63 27.12
N ARG A 17 5.34 6.96 27.28
CA ARG A 17 4.51 7.88 26.48
C ARG A 17 4.87 7.83 25.00
N LEU A 18 6.16 7.79 24.69
CA LEU A 18 6.65 7.70 23.32
C LEU A 18 6.18 6.39 22.66
N LEU A 19 6.38 5.26 23.32
CA LEU A 19 5.95 3.95 22.81
C LEU A 19 4.42 3.92 22.59
N LEU A 20 3.64 4.44 23.54
CA LEU A 20 2.19 4.48 23.43
C LEU A 20 1.73 5.34 22.25
N SER A 21 2.37 6.49 22.01
CA SER A 21 2.11 7.34 20.84
C SER A 21 2.43 6.60 19.53
N MET A 22 3.59 5.93 19.45
CA MET A 22 3.96 5.15 18.27
C MET A 22 2.98 4.00 17.99
N MET A 23 2.50 3.30 19.03
CA MET A 23 1.53 2.21 18.88
C MET A 23 0.14 2.72 18.49
N ASN A 24 -0.26 3.90 18.97
CA ASN A 24 -1.52 4.55 18.58
C ASN A 24 -1.50 4.98 17.11
N ASN A 25 -0.41 5.59 16.65
CA ASN A 25 -0.25 6.01 15.25
C ASN A 25 -0.37 4.82 14.28
N GLU A 26 0.07 3.63 14.69
CA GLU A 26 -0.03 2.41 13.88
C GLU A 26 -1.35 1.66 14.04
N ASN A 27 -2.27 2.14 14.89
CA ASN A 27 -3.50 1.46 15.29
C ASN A 27 -3.26 0.03 15.81
N ILE A 28 -2.20 -0.16 16.59
CA ILE A 28 -1.82 -1.47 17.18
C ILE A 28 -2.33 -1.59 18.62
N THR A 29 -2.57 -0.47 19.31
CA THR A 29 -3.04 -0.45 20.71
C THR A 29 -4.32 -1.24 20.94
N ARG A 30 -5.21 -1.34 19.95
CA ARG A 30 -6.43 -2.19 20.01
C ARG A 30 -6.18 -3.68 20.25
N PHE A 31 -4.97 -4.18 19.98
CA PHE A 31 -4.62 -5.59 20.21
C PHE A 31 -4.03 -5.84 21.59
N PHE A 32 -3.90 -4.79 22.41
CA PHE A 32 -3.30 -4.83 23.73
C PHE A 32 -4.30 -4.35 24.79
N PHE A 33 -4.27 -5.03 25.93
CA PHE A 33 -4.87 -4.53 27.14
C PHE A 33 -3.87 -3.59 27.82
N LEU A 34 -4.24 -2.32 27.95
CA LEU A 34 -3.40 -1.27 28.49
C LEU A 34 -3.53 -1.22 30.02
N ILE A 35 -2.43 -1.36 30.74
CA ILE A 35 -2.39 -1.24 32.20
C ILE A 35 -1.45 -0.10 32.58
N CYS A 36 -2.01 0.93 33.21
CA CYS A 36 -1.24 2.02 33.80
C CYS A 36 -0.63 1.58 35.14
N THR A 37 0.68 1.76 35.30
CA THR A 37 1.42 1.34 36.50
C THR A 37 1.48 2.40 37.60
N ASP A 38 1.08 3.65 37.33
CA ASP A 38 1.30 4.77 38.26
C ASP A 38 0.47 4.68 39.55
N ASN A 39 -0.78 4.20 39.45
CA ASN A 39 -1.73 4.17 40.57
C ASN A 39 -2.23 2.76 40.89
N ASN A 40 -1.60 1.72 40.34
CA ASN A 40 -2.11 0.35 40.44
C ASN A 40 -1.25 -0.49 41.39
N LYS A 41 -1.85 -0.98 42.48
CA LYS A 41 -1.18 -1.86 43.46
C LYS A 41 -1.12 -3.32 43.00
N ASN A 42 -1.88 -3.70 41.97
CA ASN A 42 -1.99 -5.07 41.49
C ASN A 42 -1.12 -5.34 40.27
N ILE A 43 0.14 -4.90 40.30
CA ILE A 43 1.11 -5.17 39.23
C ILE A 43 1.87 -6.45 39.59
N PRO A 44 2.02 -7.42 38.66
CA PRO A 44 2.83 -8.59 38.91
C PRO A 44 4.27 -8.20 39.28
N PRO A 45 4.91 -8.85 40.27
CA PRO A 45 6.25 -8.49 40.74
C PRO A 45 7.35 -8.63 39.68
N GLN A 46 7.03 -9.33 38.57
CA GLN A 46 7.90 -9.51 37.42
C GLN A 46 8.03 -8.24 36.56
N ILE A 47 7.11 -7.28 36.69
CA ILE A 47 7.11 -6.03 35.94
C ILE A 47 7.75 -4.94 36.80
N THR A 48 9.07 -4.80 36.69
CA THR A 48 9.84 -3.82 37.44
C THR A 48 10.07 -2.51 36.67
N ILE A 49 9.99 -2.56 35.34
CA ILE A 49 10.34 -1.47 34.43
C ILE A 49 9.20 -1.24 33.44
N THR A 50 8.96 0.02 33.07
CA THR A 50 8.01 0.41 32.00
C THR A 50 8.72 1.19 30.89
N PRO A 51 8.31 1.06 29.61
CA PRO A 51 7.19 0.25 29.14
C PRO A 51 7.54 -1.24 29.07
N THR A 52 6.57 -2.12 29.35
CA THR A 52 6.75 -3.58 29.22
C THR A 52 5.60 -4.19 28.44
N ILE A 53 5.93 -4.99 27.42
CA ILE A 53 4.97 -5.69 26.57
C ILE A 53 4.99 -7.18 26.90
N VAL A 54 3.83 -7.74 27.17
CA VAL A 54 3.61 -9.18 27.35
C VAL A 54 2.76 -9.69 26.20
N ILE A 55 3.29 -10.62 25.43
CA ILE A 55 2.65 -11.18 24.23
C ILE A 55 2.29 -12.63 24.46
N ARG A 56 1.08 -13.00 24.05
CA ARG A 56 0.62 -14.39 24.13
C ARG A 56 1.54 -15.31 23.35
N GLY A 57 2.02 -16.38 24.00
CA GLY A 57 2.86 -17.40 23.37
C GLY A 57 4.35 -17.06 23.31
N VAL A 58 4.75 -15.89 23.79
CA VAL A 58 6.17 -15.56 24.00
C VAL A 58 6.50 -15.77 25.46
N SER A 59 7.54 -16.56 25.74
CA SER A 59 7.94 -16.92 27.11
C SER A 59 8.55 -15.76 27.89
N SER A 60 9.13 -14.76 27.21
CA SER A 60 9.77 -13.61 27.83
C SER A 60 9.01 -12.31 27.52
N PRO A 61 8.76 -11.43 28.51
CA PRO A 61 8.28 -10.08 28.26
C PRO A 61 9.33 -9.25 27.53
N TYR A 62 8.89 -8.26 26.76
CA TYR A 62 9.76 -7.25 26.15
C TYR A 62 9.80 -6.03 27.06
N ILE A 63 10.96 -5.72 27.61
CA ILE A 63 11.14 -4.69 28.63
C ILE A 63 11.87 -3.49 28.03
N ALA A 64 11.34 -2.28 28.24
CA ALA A 64 11.93 -1.00 27.82
C ALA A 64 12.42 -0.99 26.37
N GLY A 65 13.73 -1.03 26.14
CA GLY A 65 14.34 -1.02 24.79
C GLY A 65 13.85 -2.17 23.90
N ASP A 66 13.64 -3.35 24.48
CA ASP A 66 13.16 -4.51 23.74
C ASP A 66 11.72 -4.33 23.23
N ALA A 67 10.92 -3.53 23.94
CA ALA A 67 9.56 -3.18 23.49
C ALA A 67 9.59 -2.33 22.21
N PHE A 68 10.57 -1.42 22.08
CA PHE A 68 10.79 -0.64 20.87
C PHE A 68 11.32 -1.51 19.72
N VAL A 69 12.27 -2.40 20.01
CA VAL A 69 12.77 -3.38 19.01
C VAL A 69 11.64 -4.25 18.50
N TRP A 70 10.77 -4.73 19.39
CA TRP A 70 9.59 -5.49 19.02
C TRP A 70 8.64 -4.67 18.11
N LEU A 71 8.34 -3.42 18.48
CA LEU A 71 7.48 -2.57 17.66
C LEU A 71 8.05 -2.33 16.26
N SER A 72 9.36 -2.10 16.15
CA SER A 72 10.06 -1.97 14.87
C SER A 72 9.96 -3.23 14.01
N LYS A 73 10.11 -4.42 14.62
CA LYS A 73 9.90 -5.71 13.92
C LYS A 73 8.47 -5.86 13.40
N ILE A 74 7.47 -5.44 14.18
CA ILE A 74 6.07 -5.47 13.73
C ILE A 74 5.83 -4.52 12.56
N LYS A 75 6.42 -3.31 12.58
CA LYS A 75 6.34 -2.39 11.44
C LYS A 75 6.93 -3.01 10.18
N GLN A 76 8.13 -3.58 10.28
CA GLN A 76 8.78 -4.26 9.16
C GLN A 76 7.93 -5.42 8.65
N TRP A 77 7.34 -6.22 9.53
CA TRP A 77 6.48 -7.33 9.13
C TRP A 77 5.20 -6.87 8.43
N LYS A 78 4.57 -5.78 8.89
CA LYS A 78 3.40 -5.17 8.24
C LYS A 78 3.73 -4.72 6.82
N VAL A 79 4.89 -4.07 6.63
CA VAL A 79 5.40 -3.68 5.30
C VAL A 79 5.63 -4.91 4.44
N HIS A 80 6.33 -5.92 4.96
CA HIS A 80 6.60 -7.16 4.21
C HIS A 80 5.32 -7.90 3.80
N ARG A 81 4.32 -7.98 4.68
CA ARG A 81 3.00 -8.55 4.37
C ARG A 81 2.28 -7.76 3.28
N ASN A 82 2.36 -6.43 3.31
CA ASN A 82 1.74 -5.60 2.27
C ASN A 82 2.44 -5.80 0.91
N LEU A 83 3.78 -5.92 0.91
CA LEU A 83 4.55 -6.29 -0.28
C LEU A 83 4.10 -7.63 -0.85
N GLN A 84 3.95 -8.66 -0.02
CA GLN A 84 3.50 -9.99 -0.46
C GLN A 84 2.11 -9.98 -1.12
N LYS A 85 1.24 -9.04 -0.74
CA LYS A 85 -0.11 -8.87 -1.33
C LYS A 85 -0.09 -8.04 -2.62
N MET A 86 1.00 -7.30 -2.87
CA MET A 86 1.25 -6.57 -4.10
C MET A 86 1.65 -7.57 -5.20
N SER A 87 1.32 -7.29 -6.47
CA SER A 87 1.64 -8.22 -7.56
C SER A 87 3.16 -8.46 -7.64
N THR A 88 3.58 -9.61 -8.19
CA THR A 88 5.01 -9.95 -8.36
C THR A 88 5.81 -8.89 -9.11
N MET A 89 5.15 -8.08 -9.94
CA MET A 89 5.76 -6.97 -10.69
C MET A 89 6.05 -5.75 -9.79
N GLN A 90 5.19 -5.49 -8.82
CA GLN A 90 5.36 -4.38 -7.86
C GLN A 90 6.34 -4.71 -6.72
N GLN A 91 6.48 -6.00 -6.37
CA GLN A 91 7.45 -6.45 -5.36
C GLN A 91 8.91 -6.27 -5.80
N LYS A 92 9.22 -6.50 -7.09
CA LYS A 92 10.58 -6.31 -7.63
C LYS A 92 11.00 -4.84 -7.51
N TYR A 93 10.11 -3.92 -7.91
CA TYR A 93 10.35 -2.48 -7.86
C TYR A 93 10.71 -1.97 -6.45
N ILE A 94 10.06 -2.46 -5.40
CA ILE A 94 10.30 -1.99 -4.02
C ILE A 94 11.53 -2.65 -3.39
N THR A 95 11.88 -3.87 -3.80
CA THR A 95 13.10 -4.54 -3.33
C THR A 95 14.36 -3.85 -3.87
N ASP A 96 14.30 -3.42 -5.12
CA ASP A 96 15.38 -2.67 -5.79
C ASP A 96 15.59 -1.26 -5.19
N MET A 97 14.57 -0.68 -4.56
CA MET A 97 14.69 0.62 -3.86
C MET A 97 15.41 0.53 -2.51
N ASN A 98 15.23 -0.55 -1.74
CA ASN A 98 15.80 -0.66 -0.39
C ASN A 98 17.26 -1.14 -0.36
N SER A 99 17.73 -1.84 -1.40
CA SER A 99 19.13 -2.28 -1.49
C SER A 99 20.13 -1.14 -1.66
N ASN A 100 19.67 0.06 -2.06
CA ASN A 100 20.53 1.22 -2.30
C ASN A 100 20.79 2.10 -1.04
N LEU A 101 20.26 1.74 0.13
CA LEU A 101 20.40 2.52 1.38
C LEU A 101 21.45 1.98 2.37
N VAL A 102 22.10 0.84 2.09
CA VAL A 102 23.04 0.17 3.03
C VAL A 102 24.45 0.01 2.43
N GLY A 103 24.79 0.74 1.36
CA GLY A 103 26.12 0.71 0.74
C GLY A 103 26.91 1.97 1.06
N ASP A 104 27.89 1.85 1.95
CA ASP A 104 28.84 2.92 2.27
C ASP A 104 29.75 3.20 1.06
N ASN A 105 29.80 4.48 0.64
CA ASN A 105 30.72 5.11 -0.32
C ASN A 105 30.72 4.62 -1.79
N ILE A 106 30.02 5.38 -2.65
CA ILE A 106 30.54 6.08 -3.84
C ILE A 106 29.53 7.21 -4.14
N TYR A 107 29.94 8.47 -3.95
CA TYR A 107 29.14 9.62 -4.38
C TYR A 107 29.14 9.71 -5.91
N HIS A 108 28.06 9.25 -6.54
CA HIS A 108 27.47 9.94 -7.67
C HIS A 108 26.18 10.58 -7.15
N GLY A 109 26.16 11.91 -7.09
CA GLY A 109 25.08 12.68 -6.45
C GLY A 109 23.71 12.39 -7.08
N PHE A 110 22.67 12.62 -6.28
CA PHE A 110 21.27 12.66 -6.70
C PHE A 110 21.10 13.13 -8.17
N SER A 111 20.68 12.22 -9.05
CA SER A 111 20.27 12.57 -10.40
C SER A 111 18.81 13.00 -10.38
N LYS A 112 18.60 14.28 -10.09
CA LYS A 112 17.29 14.93 -10.09
C LYS A 112 16.52 14.71 -11.41
N GLU A 113 17.23 14.45 -12.50
CA GLU A 113 16.71 14.33 -13.85
C GLU A 113 15.92 13.03 -14.08
N GLU A 114 16.29 11.94 -13.40
CA GLU A 114 15.47 10.73 -13.36
C GLU A 114 14.46 10.74 -12.21
N MET A 115 14.78 11.48 -11.15
CA MET A 115 14.19 11.27 -9.83
C MET A 115 13.17 12.34 -9.40
N ASN A 116 12.98 13.43 -10.18
CA ASN A 116 11.96 14.46 -9.92
C ASN A 116 10.95 14.70 -11.05
N GLY A 117 11.09 14.05 -12.21
CA GLY A 117 10.18 14.27 -13.33
C GLY A 117 8.79 13.66 -13.10
N MET A 118 7.71 14.40 -13.37
CA MET A 118 6.32 13.92 -13.42
C MET A 118 5.77 14.28 -14.80
N SER A 119 5.27 13.29 -15.56
CA SER A 119 4.99 13.45 -17.00
C SER A 119 3.64 12.86 -17.42
N ASP A 120 2.53 13.45 -16.96
CA ASP A 120 1.39 13.83 -17.82
C ASP A 120 0.40 14.75 -17.08
N MET A 121 -0.19 15.74 -17.79
CA MET A 121 -0.68 17.01 -17.21
C MET A 121 -2.15 17.02 -16.71
N PHE A 122 -2.88 15.89 -16.71
CA PHE A 122 -4.35 15.90 -16.51
C PHE A 122 -4.91 15.12 -15.31
N ALA A 123 -4.10 14.54 -14.42
CA ALA A 123 -4.61 13.66 -13.35
C ALA A 123 -4.33 14.20 -11.93
N TYR A 124 -4.71 15.45 -11.64
CA TYR A 124 -4.76 15.92 -10.25
C TYR A 124 -6.03 15.44 -9.56
N LEU A 125 -5.89 14.48 -8.64
CA LEU A 125 -6.82 14.26 -7.54
C LEU A 125 -6.01 14.09 -6.25
N SER A 126 -5.93 15.16 -5.44
CA SER A 126 -5.62 15.26 -4.00
C SER A 126 -4.38 14.56 -3.39
N THR A 127 -3.80 13.57 -4.05
CA THR A 127 -2.69 12.73 -3.58
C THR A 127 -1.68 12.56 -4.70
N ASP A 128 -0.52 13.20 -4.53
CA ASP A 128 0.59 13.18 -5.48
C ASP A 128 1.38 11.87 -5.38
N GLU A 129 1.18 10.96 -6.33
CA GLU A 129 2.07 9.82 -6.54
C GLU A 129 2.82 10.00 -7.87
N ALA A 130 4.14 9.80 -7.84
CA ALA A 130 5.00 9.95 -9.02
C ALA A 130 4.71 8.86 -10.06
N ILE A 131 4.51 9.26 -11.31
CA ILE A 131 4.28 8.35 -12.45
C ILE A 131 5.62 7.72 -12.89
N GLN A 132 5.59 6.53 -13.48
CA GLN A 132 6.77 5.80 -13.97
C GLN A 132 7.31 6.39 -15.28
N HIS A 133 8.62 6.68 -15.32
CA HIS A 133 9.34 7.16 -16.52
C HIS A 133 10.30 6.09 -17.04
N SER A 134 10.58 6.13 -18.34
CA SER A 134 11.59 5.30 -19.00
C SER A 134 12.73 6.19 -19.45
N TYR A 135 13.91 6.02 -18.85
CA TYR A 135 15.13 6.73 -19.22
C TYR A 135 16.02 5.84 -20.07
N PHE A 136 16.68 6.45 -21.06
CA PHE A 136 17.63 5.76 -21.92
C PHE A 136 19.05 6.19 -21.54
N ASP A 137 19.86 5.22 -21.13
CA ASP A 137 21.25 5.46 -20.72
C ASP A 137 22.11 5.76 -21.95
N TYR A 138 22.74 6.94 -21.97
CA TYR A 138 23.58 7.38 -23.08
C TYR A 138 24.77 6.44 -23.32
N SER A 139 25.22 5.73 -22.28
CA SER A 139 26.32 4.78 -22.38
C SER A 139 25.95 3.51 -23.18
N LYS A 140 24.66 3.29 -23.46
CA LYS A 140 24.12 2.13 -24.19
C LYS A 140 23.59 2.47 -25.58
N ILE A 141 23.85 3.68 -26.07
CA ILE A 141 23.45 4.11 -27.43
C ILE A 141 24.03 3.14 -28.47
N GLY A 142 23.14 2.49 -29.24
CA GLY A 142 23.49 1.58 -30.34
C GLY A 142 23.63 0.10 -29.97
N GLN A 143 23.50 -0.27 -28.68
CA GLN A 143 23.54 -1.69 -28.25
C GLN A 143 22.14 -2.32 -28.12
N GLU A 144 21.09 -1.50 -27.98
CA GLU A 144 19.71 -1.95 -27.85
C GLU A 144 18.87 -1.59 -29.09
N ASN A 145 17.97 -2.51 -29.48
CA ASN A 145 17.01 -2.27 -30.56
C ASN A 145 15.90 -1.35 -30.04
N ILE A 146 15.89 -0.10 -30.49
CA ILE A 146 14.76 0.80 -30.25
C ILE A 146 13.57 0.26 -31.05
N ILE A 147 12.53 -0.22 -30.37
CA ILE A 147 11.26 -0.59 -31.00
C ILE A 147 10.54 0.71 -31.33
N THR A 148 10.91 1.31 -32.44
CA THR A 148 10.15 2.42 -32.99
C THR A 148 8.84 1.90 -33.57
N PRO A 149 7.76 2.70 -33.51
CA PRO A 149 6.57 2.40 -34.31
C PRO A 149 7.00 2.17 -35.77
N PRO A 150 6.36 1.20 -36.45
CA PRO A 150 6.76 0.83 -37.80
C PRO A 150 6.61 2.06 -38.73
N ASN A 151 7.56 2.23 -39.64
CA ASN A 151 7.63 3.39 -40.52
C ASN A 151 6.30 3.57 -41.28
N GLU A 152 5.75 4.79 -41.22
CA GLU A 152 4.44 5.13 -41.78
C GLU A 152 4.34 4.98 -43.31
N ASP A 153 5.48 4.78 -43.99
CA ASP A 153 5.57 4.61 -45.44
C ASP A 153 5.16 3.21 -45.91
N GLU A 154 5.01 2.24 -45.01
CA GLU A 154 4.44 0.95 -45.36
C GLU A 154 2.92 1.10 -45.56
N LYS A 155 2.49 0.94 -46.83
CA LYS A 155 1.12 1.00 -47.37
C LYS A 155 0.01 0.29 -46.57
N PHE A 156 0.32 -0.43 -45.49
CA PHE A 156 -0.59 -1.25 -44.71
C PHE A 156 -0.79 -0.82 -43.24
N LEU A 157 -0.09 0.21 -42.76
CA LEU A 157 -0.15 0.61 -41.33
C LEU A 157 -1.13 1.76 -41.03
N ARG A 158 -1.35 2.67 -41.99
CA ARG A 158 -2.37 3.70 -41.82
C ARG A 158 -3.76 3.07 -41.96
N ILE A 159 -4.53 3.12 -40.88
CA ILE A 159 -5.95 2.75 -40.90
C ILE A 159 -6.64 3.67 -41.91
N ASN A 160 -7.10 3.12 -43.03
CA ASN A 160 -7.91 3.84 -44.00
C ASN A 160 -9.15 4.42 -43.29
N GLU A 161 -9.58 5.62 -43.66
CA GLU A 161 -10.77 6.29 -43.13
C GLU A 161 -12.00 5.36 -43.10
N ASN A 162 -12.14 4.49 -44.10
CA ASN A 162 -13.22 3.48 -44.14
C ASN A 162 -13.12 2.45 -43.02
N LYS A 163 -11.91 1.95 -42.74
CA LYS A 163 -11.65 1.01 -41.63
C LYS A 163 -11.85 1.70 -40.28
N HIS A 164 -11.51 2.99 -40.17
CA HIS A 164 -11.77 3.78 -38.98
C HIS A 164 -13.28 3.93 -38.72
N LYS A 165 -14.07 4.25 -39.74
CA LYS A 165 -15.54 4.30 -39.65
C LYS A 165 -16.15 2.97 -39.23
N GLN A 166 -15.64 1.86 -39.78
CA GLN A 166 -16.08 0.51 -39.39
C GLN A 166 -15.79 0.22 -37.91
N LEU A 167 -14.57 0.47 -37.45
CA LEU A 167 -14.20 0.28 -36.03
C LEU A 167 -15.04 1.15 -35.10
N LYS A 168 -15.29 2.41 -35.47
CA LYS A 168 -16.17 3.31 -34.72
C LYS A 168 -17.58 2.74 -34.60
N ASN A 169 -18.18 2.29 -35.71
CA ASN A 169 -19.53 1.73 -35.70
C ASN A 169 -19.63 0.45 -34.85
N ILE A 170 -18.60 -0.41 -34.88
CA ILE A 170 -18.53 -1.60 -34.03
C ILE A 170 -18.54 -1.18 -32.55
N LEU A 171 -17.69 -0.22 -32.18
CA LEU A 171 -17.57 0.27 -30.81
C LEU A 171 -18.86 0.93 -30.31
N GLU A 172 -19.56 1.68 -31.15
CA GLU A 172 -20.87 2.25 -30.82
C GLU A 172 -21.94 1.18 -30.63
N SER A 173 -21.92 0.11 -31.44
CA SER A 173 -22.85 -1.01 -31.31
C SER A 173 -22.63 -1.81 -30.01
N GLU A 174 -21.37 -1.96 -29.58
CA GLU A 174 -21.04 -2.63 -28.32
C GLU A 174 -21.46 -1.79 -27.10
N ARG A 175 -21.25 -0.47 -27.15
CA ARG A 175 -21.74 0.45 -26.12
C ARG A 175 -23.26 0.36 -25.96
N TYR A 176 -24.00 0.35 -27.07
CA TYR A 176 -25.45 0.23 -27.02
C TYR A 176 -25.90 -1.09 -26.38
N LYS A 177 -25.24 -2.22 -26.70
CA LYS A 177 -25.54 -3.52 -26.07
C LYS A 177 -25.27 -3.51 -24.57
N GLN A 178 -24.19 -2.87 -24.14
CA GLN A 178 -23.86 -2.73 -22.71
C GLN A 178 -24.93 -1.91 -21.99
N ASP A 179 -25.33 -0.77 -22.55
CA ASP A 179 -26.35 0.10 -21.96
C ASP A 179 -27.69 -0.63 -21.78
N GLU A 180 -28.12 -1.41 -22.78
CA GLU A 180 -29.35 -2.21 -22.69
C GLU A 180 -29.25 -3.31 -21.62
N ALA A 181 -28.10 -3.98 -21.51
CA ALA A 181 -27.87 -4.96 -20.44
C ALA A 181 -27.91 -4.33 -19.04
N PHE A 182 -27.35 -3.12 -18.89
CA PHE A 182 -27.42 -2.36 -17.64
C PHE A 182 -28.85 -1.97 -17.29
N LYS A 183 -29.64 -1.48 -18.26
CA LYS A 183 -31.06 -1.15 -18.04
C LYS A 183 -31.86 -2.36 -17.56
N GLN A 184 -31.70 -3.51 -18.21
CA GLN A 184 -32.37 -4.75 -17.80
C GLN A 184 -31.98 -5.18 -16.39
N THR A 185 -30.70 -5.04 -16.05
CA THR A 185 -30.20 -5.36 -14.70
C THR A 185 -30.83 -4.46 -13.64
N ILE A 186 -30.93 -3.15 -13.91
CA ILE A 186 -31.56 -2.17 -13.02
C ILE A 186 -33.06 -2.44 -12.86
N GLU A 187 -33.78 -2.76 -13.94
CA GLU A 187 -35.20 -3.10 -13.88
C GLU A 187 -35.46 -4.36 -13.08
N ASN A 188 -34.64 -5.39 -13.28
CA ASN A 188 -34.73 -6.63 -12.49
C ASN A 188 -34.47 -6.36 -11.01
N PHE A 189 -33.48 -5.53 -10.68
CA PHE A 189 -33.23 -5.11 -9.30
C PHE A 189 -34.44 -4.38 -8.70
N LYS A 190 -35.03 -3.42 -9.42
CA LYS A 190 -36.24 -2.71 -8.96
C LYS A 190 -37.42 -3.65 -8.71
N LYS A 191 -37.64 -4.64 -9.58
CA LYS A 191 -38.69 -5.66 -9.40
C LYS A 191 -38.47 -6.49 -8.14
N VAL A 192 -37.23 -6.92 -7.87
CA VAL A 192 -36.88 -7.68 -6.66
C VAL A 192 -37.12 -6.86 -5.40
N VAL A 193 -36.69 -5.59 -5.39
CA VAL A 193 -36.89 -4.69 -4.24
C VAL A 193 -38.37 -4.42 -3.99
N ASN A 194 -39.16 -4.14 -5.03
CA ASN A 194 -40.59 -3.87 -4.88
C ASN A 194 -41.38 -5.10 -4.44
N ASN A 195 -40.96 -6.31 -4.81
CA ASN A 195 -41.63 -7.55 -4.44
C ASN A 195 -41.26 -8.07 -3.04
N ASN A 196 -40.16 -7.58 -2.44
CA ASN A 196 -39.71 -7.98 -1.10
C ASN A 196 -39.15 -6.77 -0.31
N PRO A 197 -40.01 -5.87 0.19
CA PRO A 197 -39.58 -4.68 0.94
C PRO A 197 -38.90 -5.01 2.28
N ASP A 198 -39.14 -6.21 2.84
CA ASP A 198 -38.69 -6.58 4.19
C ASP A 198 -37.27 -7.18 4.27
N ILE A 199 -36.56 -7.35 3.15
CA ILE A 199 -35.22 -7.96 3.14
C ILE A 199 -34.11 -6.95 3.49
N TYR A 200 -34.37 -5.65 3.40
CA TYR A 200 -33.37 -4.59 3.63
C TYR A 200 -33.56 -3.77 4.91
N LEU A 201 -34.47 -4.19 5.82
CA LEU A 201 -34.76 -3.52 7.09
C LEU A 201 -34.43 -4.37 8.34
N LYS A 202 -33.43 -5.25 8.26
CA LYS A 202 -32.82 -5.90 9.43
C LYS A 202 -31.38 -5.47 9.65
#